data_AF-A0A5C5TR19-F1
#
_entry.id   AF-A0A5C5TR19-F1
#
_cell.length_a   1.000
_cell.length_b   1.000
_cell.length_c   1.000
_cell.angle_alpha   90.00
_cell.angle_beta   90.00
_cell.angle_gamma   90.00
#
_symmetry.space_group_name_H-M   'P 1'
#
loop_
_entity.id
_entity.type
_entity.pdbx_description
1 polymer ?
#
loop_
_entity_poly.entity_id
_entity_poly.type
_entity_poly.pdbx_seq_one_letter_code
_entity_poly.pdbx_strand_id
1 'polypeptide(L)'
;MAKAPETHENFTREEHPGGSSDRSFGMVFAGVFALIAAYVWWHHGASWPYLLAVAAVFAVLALAAPRVLGPLNRGWMRVGLMIGKVMNPIILGIMFFGVMLPIGLLMRWRGKDLLRLKLDPAAPSYWIERQPPGPSPETMRNQY
;
A
#
# COMPACT_ATOMS: atom_id res chain seq x y z
N MET A 1 -32.27 -19.42 -15.95
CA MET A 1 -31.20 -18.62 -15.34
C MET A 1 -30.87 -19.24 -13.98
N ALA A 2 -29.67 -19.78 -13.81
CA ALA A 2 -29.27 -20.39 -12.53
C ALA A 2 -28.99 -19.29 -11.50
N LYS A 3 -29.54 -19.43 -10.29
CA LYS A 3 -29.32 -18.52 -9.16
C LYS A 3 -27.88 -18.72 -8.68
N ALA A 4 -27.09 -17.63 -8.60
CA ALA A 4 -25.73 -17.70 -8.05
C ALA A 4 -25.78 -18.23 -6.61
N PRO A 5 -24.83 -19.09 -6.19
CA PRO A 5 -24.79 -19.59 -4.83
C PRO A 5 -24.60 -18.44 -3.85
N GLU A 6 -25.46 -18.34 -2.82
CA GLU A 6 -25.32 -17.33 -1.77
C GLU A 6 -24.21 -17.75 -0.81
N THR A 7 -22.97 -17.48 -1.21
CA THR A 7 -21.79 -17.57 -0.34
C THR A 7 -21.62 -16.27 0.43
N HIS A 8 -21.09 -16.33 1.65
CA HIS A 8 -20.75 -15.15 2.46
C HIS A 8 -19.65 -14.28 1.82
N GLU A 9 -18.96 -14.82 0.81
CA GLU A 9 -17.98 -14.11 -0.01
C GLU A 9 -18.63 -13.62 -1.30
N ASN A 10 -18.53 -12.31 -1.54
CA ASN A 10 -19.01 -11.68 -2.77
C ASN A 10 -17.86 -11.52 -3.76
N PHE A 11 -17.67 -12.53 -4.60
CA PHE A 11 -16.62 -12.57 -5.63
C PHE A 11 -16.83 -11.57 -6.79
N THR A 12 -17.96 -10.84 -6.80
CA THR A 12 -18.26 -9.82 -7.81
C THR A 12 -18.00 -8.39 -7.32
N ARG A 13 -17.49 -8.24 -6.09
CA ARG A 13 -17.13 -6.93 -5.56
C ARG A 13 -15.86 -6.43 -6.24
N GLU A 14 -16.03 -5.72 -7.35
CA GLU A 14 -14.97 -4.84 -7.84
C GLU A 14 -14.82 -3.70 -6.84
N GLU A 15 -13.77 -3.78 -6.01
CA GLU A 15 -13.30 -2.63 -5.25
C GLU A 15 -12.77 -1.61 -6.24
N HIS A 16 -13.66 -0.80 -6.82
CA HIS A 16 -13.26 0.42 -7.49
C HIS A 16 -12.67 1.34 -6.43
N PRO A 17 -11.34 1.59 -6.43
CA PRO A 17 -10.79 2.59 -5.54
C PRO A 17 -11.48 3.89 -5.92
N GLY A 18 -12.22 4.48 -4.98
CA GLY A 18 -12.89 5.75 -5.23
C GLY A 18 -11.86 6.74 -5.77
N GLY A 19 -12.01 7.15 -7.04
CA GLY A 19 -11.08 8.09 -7.67
C GLY A 19 -10.98 9.36 -6.84
N SER A 20 -9.81 10.01 -6.83
CA SER A 20 -9.66 11.28 -6.12
C SER A 20 -10.68 12.29 -6.65
N SER A 21 -11.40 12.95 -5.73
CA SER A 21 -12.30 14.04 -6.09
C SER A 21 -11.51 15.22 -6.64
N ASP A 22 -11.93 15.78 -7.78
CA ASP A 22 -11.28 16.93 -8.42
C ASP A 22 -11.19 18.14 -7.47
N ARG A 23 -12.17 18.28 -6.56
CA ARG A 23 -12.16 19.30 -5.50
C ARG A 23 -11.06 19.06 -4.48
N SER A 24 -10.92 17.81 -4.01
CA SER A 24 -9.86 17.45 -3.05
C SER A 24 -8.48 17.64 -3.66
N PHE A 25 -8.31 17.29 -4.94
CA PHE A 25 -7.07 17.57 -5.68
C PHE A 25 -6.73 19.06 -5.66
N GLY A 26 -7.66 19.93 -6.05
CA GLY A 26 -7.43 21.38 -6.06
C GLY A 26 -7.11 21.95 -4.68
N MET A 27 -7.79 21.47 -3.62
CA MET A 27 -7.53 21.92 -2.24
C MET A 27 -6.15 21.48 -1.73
N VAL A 28 -5.69 20.27 -2.07
CA VAL A 28 -4.34 19.81 -1.71
C VAL A 28 -3.28 20.68 -2.38
N PHE A 29 -3.42 20.96 -3.68
CA PHE A 29 -2.47 21.82 -4.39
C PHE A 29 -2.49 23.26 -3.88
N ALA A 30 -3.67 23.82 -3.58
CA ALA A 30 -3.78 25.13 -2.94
C ALA A 30 -3.03 25.16 -1.59
N GLY A 31 -3.20 24.12 -0.75
CA GLY A 31 -2.49 23.98 0.51
C GLY A 31 -0.97 23.89 0.34
N VAL A 32 -0.49 23.06 -0.59
CA VAL A 32 0.95 22.92 -0.90
C VAL A 32 1.54 24.25 -1.34
N PHE A 33 0.91 24.96 -2.29
CA PHE A 33 1.42 26.26 -2.74
C PHE A 33 1.39 27.31 -1.64
N ALA A 34 0.37 27.30 -0.77
CA ALA A 34 0.30 28.20 0.38
C ALA A 34 1.43 27.93 1.39
N LEU A 35 1.73 26.66 1.68
CA LEU A 35 2.85 26.27 2.55
C LEU A 35 4.20 26.69 1.96
N ILE A 36 4.40 26.49 0.65
CA ILE A 36 5.62 26.94 -0.04
C ILE A 36 5.71 28.47 -0.03
N ALA A 37 4.60 29.19 -0.26
CA ALA A 37 4.56 30.65 -0.18
C ALA A 37 4.96 31.14 1.23
N ALA A 38 4.42 30.52 2.28
CA ALA A 38 4.75 30.85 3.66
C ALA A 38 6.23 30.58 3.98
N TYR A 39 6.77 29.47 3.50
CA TYR A 39 8.19 29.13 3.65
C TYR A 39 9.09 30.15 2.94
N VAL A 40 8.80 30.49 1.68
CA VAL A 40 9.56 31.48 0.91
C VAL A 40 9.48 32.86 1.55
N TRP A 41 8.30 33.23 2.06
CA TRP A 41 8.11 34.49 2.79
C TRP A 41 8.96 34.56 4.06
N TRP A 42 9.00 33.49 4.86
CA TRP A 42 9.87 33.41 6.05
C TRP A 42 11.36 33.55 5.66
N HIS A 43 11.78 32.90 4.57
CA HIS A 43 13.15 33.02 4.07
C HIS A 43 13.42 34.30 3.24
N HIS A 44 12.55 35.31 3.32
CA HIS A 44 12.69 36.61 2.65
C HIS A 44 12.83 36.52 1.12
N GLY A 45 12.32 35.46 0.51
CA GLY A 45 12.33 35.29 -0.95
C GLY A 45 11.24 36.13 -1.62
N ALA A 46 11.55 36.74 -2.76
CA ALA A 46 10.64 37.65 -3.47
C ALA A 46 9.45 36.95 -4.16
N SER A 47 9.48 35.63 -4.28
CA SER A 47 8.50 34.87 -5.08
C SER A 47 7.19 34.54 -4.35
N TRP A 48 7.09 34.82 -3.05
CA TRP A 48 5.94 34.46 -2.22
C TRP A 48 4.58 34.99 -2.73
N PRO A 49 4.46 36.21 -3.32
CA PRO A 49 3.15 36.70 -3.78
C PRO A 49 2.62 35.89 -4.96
N TYR A 50 3.51 35.47 -5.87
CA TYR A 50 3.14 34.64 -7.01
C TYR A 50 2.67 33.25 -6.58
N LEU A 51 3.38 32.63 -5.63
CA LEU A 51 3.00 31.34 -5.05
C LEU A 51 1.63 31.42 -4.36
N LEU A 52 1.38 32.50 -3.61
CA LEU A 52 0.11 32.74 -2.95
C LEU A 52 -1.02 32.98 -3.95
N ALA A 53 -0.77 33.71 -5.03
CA ALA A 53 -1.72 33.93 -6.11
C ALA A 53 -2.11 32.60 -6.80
N VAL A 54 -1.13 31.73 -7.06
CA VAL A 54 -1.38 30.39 -7.61
C VAL A 54 -2.20 29.56 -6.63
N ALA A 55 -1.88 29.57 -5.33
CA ALA A 55 -2.67 28.89 -4.30
C ALA A 55 -4.14 29.36 -4.29
N ALA A 56 -4.37 30.67 -4.38
CA ALA A 56 -5.71 31.25 -4.43
C ALA A 56 -6.48 30.81 -5.69
N VAL A 57 -5.84 30.80 -6.86
CA VAL A 57 -6.45 30.30 -8.10
C VAL A 57 -6.87 28.84 -7.96
N PHE A 58 -6.01 27.97 -7.42
CA PHE A 58 -6.36 26.56 -7.18
C PHE A 58 -7.52 26.40 -6.19
N ALA A 59 -7.56 27.20 -5.12
CA ALA A 59 -8.65 27.18 -4.15
C ALA A 59 -9.99 27.62 -4.77
N VAL A 60 -9.99 28.70 -5.56
CA VAL A 60 -11.18 29.19 -6.27
C VAL A 60 -11.66 28.17 -7.30
N LEU A 61 -10.76 27.60 -8.09
CA LEU A 61 -11.12 26.57 -9.08
C LEU A 61 -11.67 25.30 -8.41
N ALA A 62 -11.09 24.89 -7.27
CA ALA A 62 -11.57 23.74 -6.51
C ALA A 62 -13.00 23.91 -5.99
N LEU A 63 -13.38 25.14 -5.61
CA LEU A 63 -14.70 25.45 -5.05
C LEU A 63 -15.74 25.78 -6.12
N ALA A 64 -15.38 26.60 -7.12
CA ALA A 64 -16.33 27.12 -8.11
C ALA A 64 -16.46 26.22 -9.35
N ALA A 65 -15.37 25.57 -9.78
CA ALA A 65 -15.36 24.82 -11.03
C ALA A 65 -14.41 23.60 -10.97
N PRO A 66 -14.63 22.63 -10.06
CA PRO A 66 -13.72 21.49 -9.87
C PRO A 66 -13.55 20.65 -11.14
N ARG A 67 -14.55 20.62 -12.03
CA ARG A 67 -14.49 19.88 -13.31
C ARG A 67 -13.32 20.32 -14.22
N VAL A 68 -12.87 21.57 -14.13
CA VAL A 68 -11.73 22.09 -14.89
C VAL A 68 -10.42 21.44 -14.45
N LEU A 69 -10.32 21.08 -13.16
CA LEU A 69 -9.16 20.37 -12.60
C LEU A 69 -9.18 18.87 -12.93
N GLY A 70 -10.26 18.34 -13.50
CA GLY A 70 -10.43 16.90 -13.76
C GLY A 70 -9.36 16.27 -14.66
N PRO A 71 -8.99 16.86 -15.82
CA PRO A 71 -7.92 16.33 -16.67
C PRO A 71 -6.57 16.29 -15.95
N LEU A 72 -6.28 17.33 -15.16
CA LEU A 72 -5.05 17.45 -14.38
C LEU A 72 -5.01 16.42 -13.25
N ASN A 73 -6.12 16.27 -12.52
CA ASN A 73 -6.27 15.27 -11.46
C ASN A 73 -6.06 13.84 -11.99
N ARG A 74 -6.65 13.51 -13.16
CA ARG A 74 -6.43 12.20 -13.80
C ARG A 74 -4.99 11.99 -14.23
N GLY A 75 -4.35 13.03 -14.78
CA GLY A 75 -2.92 12.99 -15.13
C GLY A 75 -2.05 12.73 -13.90
N TRP A 76 -2.29 13.48 -12.83
CA TRP A 76 -1.61 13.32 -11.54
C TRP A 76 -1.81 11.92 -10.95
N MET A 77 -3.03 11.38 -11.01
CA MET A 77 -3.32 10.03 -10.53
C MET A 77 -2.53 8.97 -11.28
N ARG A 78 -2.44 9.07 -12.62
CA ARG A 78 -1.62 8.14 -13.43
C ARG A 78 -0.15 8.19 -13.05
N VAL A 79 0.38 9.40 -12.81
CA VAL A 79 1.76 9.57 -12.32
C VAL A 79 1.93 8.90 -10.96
N GLY A 80 0.99 9.13 -10.03
CA GLY A 80 0.99 8.46 -8.72
C GLY A 80 0.98 6.94 -8.82
N LEU A 81 0.18 6.37 -9.73
CA LEU A 81 0.15 4.92 -9.99
C LEU A 81 1.47 4.41 -10.58
N MET A 82 2.08 5.15 -11.51
CA MET A 82 3.40 4.79 -12.06
C MET A 82 4.48 4.82 -10.99
N ILE A 83 4.49 5.86 -10.13
CA ILE A 83 5.39 5.94 -8.99
C ILE A 83 5.16 4.75 -8.06
N GLY A 84 3.91 4.46 -7.69
CA GLY A 84 3.57 3.32 -6.85
C GLY A 84 4.04 1.99 -7.44
N LYS A 85 3.89 1.78 -8.75
CA LYS A 85 4.36 0.58 -9.45
C LYS A 85 5.88 0.39 -9.34
N VAL A 86 6.65 1.47 -9.27
CA VAL A 86 8.12 1.43 -9.12
C VAL A 86 8.52 1.37 -7.65
N MET A 87 7.85 2.13 -6.78
CA MET A 87 8.17 2.20 -5.35
C MET A 87 7.82 0.91 -4.61
N ASN A 88 6.70 0.25 -4.94
CA ASN A 88 6.31 -1.01 -4.31
C ASN A 88 7.41 -2.09 -4.39
N PRO A 89 7.95 -2.45 -5.57
CA PRO A 89 9.04 -3.41 -5.65
C PRO A 89 10.35 -2.89 -5.04
N ILE A 90 10.62 -1.57 -5.06
CA ILE A 90 11.78 -1.00 -4.38
C ILE A 90 11.68 -1.19 -2.87
N ILE A 91 10.55 -0.84 -2.26
CA ILE A 91 10.30 -1.02 -0.83
C ILE A 91 10.39 -2.50 -0.47
N LEU A 92 9.76 -3.37 -1.26
CA LEU A 92 9.83 -4.81 -1.05
C LEU A 92 11.27 -5.33 -1.18
N GLY A 93 12.03 -4.82 -2.14
CA GLY A 93 13.45 -5.11 -2.32
C GLY A 93 14.28 -4.68 -1.11
N ILE A 94 14.11 -3.45 -0.62
CA ILE A 94 14.80 -2.95 0.57
C ILE A 94 14.45 -3.81 1.79
N MET A 95 13.17 -4.14 1.99
CA MET A 95 12.75 -5.04 3.08
C MET A 95 13.39 -6.42 2.97
N PHE A 96 13.39 -6.99 1.75
CA PHE A 96 13.96 -8.31 1.52
C PHE A 96 15.48 -8.32 1.74
N PHE A 97 16.21 -7.42 1.08
CA PHE A 97 17.68 -7.40 1.13
C PHE A 97 18.23 -6.77 2.42
N GLY A 98 17.50 -5.83 3.03
CA GLY A 98 17.91 -5.13 4.24
C GLY A 98 17.55 -5.84 5.54
N VAL A 99 16.47 -6.64 5.55
CA VAL A 99 16.01 -7.32 6.77
C VAL A 99 15.97 -8.84 6.59
N MET A 100 15.24 -9.35 5.61
CA MET A 100 14.99 -10.79 5.51
C MET A 100 16.24 -11.58 5.11
N LEU A 101 17.00 -11.10 4.13
CA LEU A 101 18.23 -11.71 3.66
C LEU A 101 19.31 -11.77 4.76
N PRO A 102 19.64 -10.68 5.49
CA PRO A 102 20.65 -10.76 6.54
C PRO A 102 20.22 -11.66 7.69
N ILE A 103 18.93 -11.68 8.06
CA ILE A 103 18.40 -12.62 9.06
C ILE A 103 18.59 -14.06 8.58
N GLY A 104 18.20 -14.37 7.34
CA GLY A 104 18.36 -15.71 6.76
C GLY A 104 19.83 -16.13 6.67
N LEU A 105 20.72 -15.21 6.29
CA LEU A 105 22.16 -15.46 6.22
C LEU A 105 22.76 -15.73 7.61
N LEU A 106 22.36 -14.95 8.62
CA LEU A 106 22.78 -15.14 10.00
C LEU A 106 22.30 -16.50 10.55
N MET A 107 21.07 -16.91 10.24
CA MET A 107 20.54 -18.21 10.63
C MET A 107 21.31 -19.36 9.97
N ARG A 108 21.61 -19.23 8.68
CA ARG A 108 22.40 -20.22 7.93
C ARG A 108 23.82 -20.31 8.47
N TRP A 109 24.45 -19.17 8.80
CA TRP A 109 25.78 -19.16 9.41
C TRP A 109 25.80 -19.80 10.80
N ARG A 110 24.72 -19.62 11.58
CA ARG A 110 24.51 -20.32 12.87
C ARG A 110 24.09 -21.79 12.71
N GLY A 111 24.02 -22.32 11.48
CA GLY A 111 23.65 -23.71 11.20
C GLY A 111 22.19 -24.06 11.51
N LYS A 112 21.32 -23.06 11.73
CA LYS A 112 19.91 -23.30 12.04
C LYS A 112 19.14 -23.65 10.77
N ASP A 113 18.65 -24.88 10.69
CA ASP A 113 17.74 -25.35 9.63
C ASP A 113 16.29 -25.29 10.13
N LEU A 114 15.67 -24.11 10.07
CA LEU A 114 14.30 -23.90 10.55
C LEU A 114 13.27 -24.70 9.75
N LEU A 115 13.51 -24.84 8.45
CA LEU A 115 12.59 -25.49 7.54
C LEU A 115 12.88 -27.00 7.43
N ARG A 116 13.91 -27.50 8.11
CA ARG A 116 14.36 -28.90 8.09
C ARG A 116 14.56 -29.42 6.66
N LEU A 117 15.16 -28.60 5.80
CA LEU A 117 15.38 -28.95 4.38
C LEU A 117 16.47 -30.02 4.20
N LYS A 118 17.37 -30.19 5.17
CA LYS A 118 18.38 -31.24 5.11
C LYS A 118 17.71 -32.61 5.26
N LEU A 119 17.79 -33.41 4.19
CA LEU A 119 17.37 -34.81 4.22
C LEU A 119 18.35 -35.63 5.05
N ASP A 120 17.81 -36.39 6.00
CA ASP A 120 18.53 -37.38 6.80
C ASP A 120 18.20 -38.80 6.27
N PRO A 121 19.14 -39.47 5.59
CA PRO A 121 18.92 -40.82 5.06
C PRO A 121 18.70 -41.88 6.14
N ALA A 122 19.09 -41.62 7.39
CA ALA A 122 18.93 -42.54 8.51
C ALA A 122 17.61 -42.30 9.28
N ALA A 123 16.85 -41.26 8.94
CA ALA A 123 15.60 -40.94 9.62
C ALA A 123 14.50 -41.97 9.27
N PRO A 124 13.84 -42.57 10.29
CA PRO A 124 12.75 -43.54 10.05
C PRO A 124 11.48 -42.89 9.49
N SER A 125 11.27 -41.59 9.76
CA SER A 125 10.18 -40.79 9.22
C SER A 125 10.48 -39.30 9.38
N TYR A 126 10.07 -38.47 8.41
CA TYR A 126 10.12 -37.00 8.50
C TYR A 126 8.88 -36.41 9.16
N TRP A 127 7.91 -37.25 9.56
CA TRP A 127 6.68 -36.81 10.19
C TRP A 127 6.97 -36.16 11.55
N ILE A 128 6.52 -34.91 11.72
CA ILE A 128 6.65 -34.20 12.99
C ILE A 128 5.46 -34.58 13.87
N GLU A 129 5.70 -35.46 14.84
CA GLU A 129 4.69 -35.81 15.84
C GLU A 129 4.35 -34.59 16.70
N ARG A 130 3.05 -34.28 16.80
CA ARG A 130 2.57 -33.12 17.56
C ARG A 130 2.25 -33.57 18.98
N GLN A 131 2.88 -32.91 19.97
CA GLN A 131 2.56 -33.09 21.39
C GLN A 131 2.24 -31.72 22.01
N PRO A 132 1.01 -31.51 22.51
CA PRO A 132 -0.11 -32.45 22.55
C PRO A 132 -0.66 -32.77 21.14
N PRO A 133 -1.31 -33.93 20.95
CA PRO A 133 -2.07 -34.18 19.73
C PRO A 133 -3.08 -33.05 19.50
N GLY A 134 -3.37 -32.76 18.24
CA GLY A 134 -4.26 -31.65 17.84
C GLY A 134 -5.60 -31.67 18.60
N PRO A 135 -6.34 -30.54 18.60
CA PRO A 135 -7.57 -30.42 19.36
C PRO A 135 -8.53 -31.57 19.04
N SER A 136 -9.25 -32.06 20.05
CA SER A 136 -10.10 -33.24 19.90
C SER A 136 -11.10 -33.02 18.75
N PRO A 137 -11.47 -34.06 17.98
CA PRO A 137 -12.43 -33.94 16.89
C PRO A 137 -13.75 -33.27 17.30
N GLU A 138 -14.11 -33.39 18.58
CA GLU A 138 -15.29 -32.77 19.20
C GLU A 138 -15.27 -31.23 19.24
N THR A 139 -14.10 -30.60 19.04
CA THR A 139 -13.96 -29.14 18.92
C THR A 139 -14.45 -28.60 17.57
N MET A 140 -14.58 -29.46 16.58
CA MET A 140 -15.01 -29.12 15.21
C MET A 140 -16.53 -29.20 15.04
N ARG A 141 -17.30 -28.54 15.92
CA ARG A 141 -18.78 -28.66 15.97
C ARG A 141 -19.53 -28.05 14.78
N ASN A 142 -18.94 -27.07 14.08
CA ASN A 142 -19.59 -26.31 13.01
C ASN A 142 -18.71 -26.31 11.74
N GLN A 143 -18.48 -27.48 11.13
CA GLN A 143 -17.67 -27.59 9.91
C GLN A 143 -18.45 -27.41 8.61
N TYR A 144 -19.79 -27.34 8.67
CA TYR A 144 -20.68 -27.18 7.53
C TYR A 144 -21.79 -26.20 7.85
#